data_AF-A0A562D0B9-F1
#
_entry.id   AF-A0A562D0B9-F1
#
_cell.length_a   1.000
_cell.length_b   1.000
_cell.length_c   1.000
_cell.angle_alpha   90.00
_cell.angle_beta   90.00
_cell.angle_gamma   90.00
#
_symmetry.space_group_name_H-M   'P 1'
#
loop_
_entity.id
_entity.type
_entity.pdbx_description
1 polymer ?
#
loop_
_entity_poly.entity_id
_entity_poly.type
_entity_poly.pdbx_seq_one_letter_code
_entity_poly.pdbx_strand_id
1 'polypeptide(L)'
;MDGLGLLRRVDPRAVDDDPFWSAVRQRHPDVDLVLLPPPGAAGAAGGDRGDGADRAAGARGIPGPVLDEVARALADAWRAIAPVVAAAGADDPPSVAWRGRPGGHALVVQKALPGTGLERGTAVLRSVAGRLGGDGWLLRPSSRGEVAVLAARGPAAELRGEAGPGATVLTLAGPVLPVGREERARVREEVRSWL
;
A
#
# COMPACT_ATOMS: atom_id res chain seq x y z
N MET A 1 7.72 23.78 -30.00
CA MET A 1 8.29 22.43 -29.76
C MET A 1 9.78 22.63 -29.69
N ASP A 2 10.37 22.65 -28.49
CA ASP A 2 11.82 22.55 -28.27
C ASP A 2 12.04 22.25 -26.78
N GLY A 3 12.77 21.17 -26.46
CA GLY A 3 13.02 20.80 -25.07
C GLY A 3 13.52 19.37 -24.84
N LEU A 4 14.41 18.85 -25.69
CA LEU A 4 15.22 17.69 -25.32
C LEU A 4 16.37 18.19 -24.43
N GLY A 5 16.15 18.11 -23.11
CA GLY A 5 17.16 18.46 -22.11
C GLY A 5 18.39 17.55 -22.18
N LEU A 6 19.56 18.19 -22.26
CA LEU A 6 20.87 17.73 -21.76
C LEU A 6 21.29 16.28 -22.10
N LEU A 7 21.43 15.96 -23.39
CA LEU A 7 22.30 14.87 -23.82
C LEU A 7 23.75 15.38 -23.87
N ARG A 8 24.52 15.09 -22.82
CA ARG A 8 25.96 15.41 -22.79
C ARG A 8 26.73 14.22 -23.40
N ARG A 9 27.28 14.40 -24.59
CA ARG A 9 28.12 13.39 -25.26
C ARG A 9 29.43 13.23 -24.47
N VAL A 10 29.65 12.05 -23.91
CA VAL A 10 30.88 11.70 -23.18
C VAL A 10 31.98 11.34 -24.19
N ASP A 11 33.22 11.73 -23.91
CA ASP A 11 34.39 11.37 -24.73
C ASP A 11 34.61 9.84 -24.70
N PRO A 12 34.62 9.14 -25.85
CA PRO A 12 34.78 7.70 -25.90
C PRO A 12 36.04 7.18 -25.19
N ARG A 13 37.11 7.99 -25.17
CA ARG A 13 38.37 7.58 -24.52
C ARG A 13 38.30 7.62 -23.00
N ALA A 14 37.35 8.34 -22.42
CA ALA A 14 37.14 8.38 -20.97
C ALA A 14 36.33 7.18 -20.45
N VAL A 15 35.67 6.44 -21.34
CA VAL A 15 34.83 5.26 -21.01
C VAL A 15 35.68 4.00 -20.82
N ASP A 16 36.85 3.92 -21.46
CA ASP A 16 37.75 2.77 -21.39
C ASP A 16 38.44 2.61 -20.04
N ASP A 17 38.72 3.71 -19.35
CA ASP A 17 39.29 3.72 -18.00
C ASP A 17 38.25 3.95 -16.89
N ASP A 18 36.96 3.97 -17.22
CA ASP A 18 35.90 4.21 -16.25
C ASP A 18 35.60 2.92 -15.42
N PRO A 19 35.71 2.97 -14.08
CA PRO A 19 35.51 1.80 -13.23
C PRO A 19 34.11 1.19 -13.34
N PHE A 20 33.10 2.00 -13.67
CA PHE A 20 31.73 1.53 -13.85
C PHE A 20 31.60 0.77 -15.18
N TRP A 21 32.10 1.32 -16.30
CA TRP A 21 32.04 0.64 -17.60
C TRP A 21 32.94 -0.61 -17.70
N SER A 22 34.06 -0.63 -16.97
CA SER A 22 34.91 -1.82 -16.86
C SER A 22 34.14 -2.99 -16.22
N ALA A 23 33.40 -2.74 -15.13
CA ALA A 23 32.59 -3.76 -14.46
C ALA A 23 31.38 -4.20 -15.30
N VAL A 24 30.74 -3.27 -16.02
CA VAL A 24 29.63 -3.58 -16.94
C VAL A 24 30.11 -4.48 -18.08
N ARG A 25 31.20 -4.13 -18.77
CA ARG A 25 31.74 -4.93 -19.88
C ARG A 25 32.23 -6.32 -19.46
N GLN A 26 32.77 -6.47 -18.24
CA GLN A 26 33.17 -7.78 -17.73
C GLN A 26 31.97 -8.72 -17.53
N ARG A 27 30.81 -8.19 -17.10
CA ARG A 27 29.62 -9.01 -16.80
C ARG A 27 28.66 -9.14 -17.97
N HIS A 28 28.63 -8.14 -18.85
CA HIS A 28 27.72 -8.02 -19.98
C HIS A 28 28.46 -7.39 -21.17
N PRO A 29 29.27 -8.18 -21.91
CA PRO A 29 30.14 -7.66 -22.97
C PRO A 29 29.39 -7.08 -24.18
N ASP A 30 28.11 -7.44 -24.36
CA ASP A 30 27.29 -7.02 -25.51
C ASP A 30 26.46 -5.74 -25.24
N VAL A 31 26.69 -5.05 -24.12
CA VAL A 31 25.90 -3.88 -23.70
C VAL A 31 26.64 -2.57 -23.99
N ASP A 32 26.09 -1.78 -24.91
CA ASP A 32 26.65 -0.50 -25.34
C ASP A 32 25.97 0.73 -24.69
N LEU A 33 24.87 0.52 -23.95
CA LEU A 33 24.09 1.60 -23.36
C LEU A 33 23.56 1.23 -21.97
N VAL A 34 23.79 2.11 -20.99
CA VAL A 34 23.28 1.96 -19.62
C VAL A 34 22.49 3.20 -19.23
N LEU A 35 21.22 3.01 -18.86
CA LEU A 35 20.37 4.07 -18.34
C LEU A 35 20.59 4.21 -16.83
N LEU A 36 21.22 5.31 -16.42
CA LEU A 36 21.34 5.65 -15.01
C LEU A 36 20.06 6.34 -14.53
N PRO A 37 19.56 5.98 -13.34
CA PRO A 37 18.44 6.70 -12.74
C PRO A 37 18.85 8.17 -12.50
N PRO A 38 17.91 9.13 -12.57
CA PRO A 38 18.21 10.55 -12.39
C PRO A 38 18.97 10.77 -11.07
N PRO A 39 19.92 11.72 -11.00
CA PRO A 39 20.68 11.97 -9.77
C PRO A 39 19.72 12.33 -8.63
N GLY A 40 19.60 11.43 -7.66
CA GLY A 40 18.55 11.44 -6.62
C GLY A 40 17.73 10.14 -6.55
N ALA A 41 17.78 9.30 -7.58
CA ALA A 41 17.16 7.98 -7.65
C ALA A 41 18.17 6.83 -7.46
N ALA A 42 19.36 7.15 -6.91
CA ALA A 42 20.33 6.17 -6.41
C ALA A 42 19.84 5.55 -5.08
N GLY A 43 18.77 4.76 -5.18
CA GLY A 43 18.24 3.95 -4.08
C GLY A 43 17.39 2.78 -4.53
N ALA A 44 17.19 2.60 -5.84
CA ALA A 44 16.26 1.62 -6.39
C ALA A 44 16.91 0.67 -7.40
N ALA A 45 18.10 0.14 -7.09
CA ALA A 45 18.67 -1.01 -7.78
C ALA A 45 19.61 -1.78 -6.86
N GLY A 46 19.12 -2.88 -6.27
CA GLY A 46 19.91 -3.80 -5.46
C GLY A 46 19.03 -4.50 -4.44
N GLY A 47 18.99 -5.83 -4.51
CA GLY A 47 18.04 -6.67 -3.79
C GLY A 47 18.09 -6.53 -2.26
N ASP A 48 16.98 -6.94 -1.66
CA ASP A 48 16.85 -7.41 -0.28
C ASP A 48 17.83 -6.80 0.72
N ARG A 49 17.44 -5.64 1.28
CA ARG A 49 17.66 -5.29 2.68
C ARG A 49 16.73 -4.14 3.03
N GLY A 50 16.04 -4.30 4.17
CA GLY A 50 15.36 -3.20 4.83
C GLY A 50 16.30 -2.03 5.13
N ASP A 51 15.74 -0.96 5.69
CA ASP A 51 16.46 0.15 6.32
C ASP A 51 16.71 1.40 5.45
N GLY A 52 16.10 1.51 4.26
CA GLY A 52 16.16 2.74 3.45
C GLY A 52 15.17 3.84 3.88
N ALA A 53 14.04 3.47 4.47
CA ALA A 53 13.04 4.44 4.95
C ALA A 53 13.40 5.07 6.32
N ASP A 54 14.36 4.48 7.04
CA ASP A 54 14.70 4.90 8.41
C ASP A 54 15.78 6.00 8.48
N ARG A 55 16.47 6.34 7.38
CA ARG A 55 17.57 7.34 7.41
C ARG A 55 17.21 8.77 7.02
N ALA A 56 16.00 9.03 6.53
CA ALA A 56 15.57 10.39 6.15
C ALA A 56 14.51 10.99 7.08
N ALA A 57 13.92 10.21 7.99
CA ALA A 57 12.98 10.71 9.00
C ALA A 57 13.75 11.16 10.25
N GLY A 58 14.24 12.39 10.23
CA GLY A 58 14.80 13.03 11.41
C GLY A 58 13.78 13.10 12.56
N ALA A 59 13.93 12.20 13.54
CA ALA A 59 13.77 12.41 14.97
C ALA A 59 12.59 13.28 15.49
N ARG A 60 11.42 13.22 14.87
CA ARG A 60 10.14 13.51 15.55
C ARG A 60 9.19 12.38 15.22
N GLY A 61 9.16 11.36 16.08
CA GLY A 61 8.16 10.31 16.01
C GLY A 61 6.76 10.90 15.99
N ILE A 62 5.82 10.23 15.33
CA ILE A 62 4.40 10.59 15.38
C ILE A 62 3.96 10.51 16.85
N PRO A 63 3.24 11.52 17.39
CA PRO A 63 2.74 11.46 18.75
C PRO A 63 1.91 10.19 18.97
N GLY A 64 2.18 9.45 20.05
CA GLY A 64 1.44 8.24 20.42
C GLY A 64 -0.08 8.35 20.29
N PRO A 65 -0.72 9.44 20.78
CA PRO A 65 -2.17 9.62 20.66
C PRO A 65 -2.70 9.58 19.22
N VAL A 66 -1.92 10.04 18.23
CA VAL A 66 -2.31 10.02 16.81
C VAL A 66 -2.31 8.57 16.29
N LEU A 67 -1.33 7.76 16.70
CA LEU A 67 -1.29 6.35 16.33
C LEU A 67 -2.45 5.57 16.96
N ASP A 68 -2.76 5.86 18.22
CA ASP A 68 -3.86 5.21 18.94
C ASP A 68 -5.21 5.60 18.32
N GLU A 69 -5.38 6.85 17.91
CA GLU A 69 -6.58 7.31 17.20
C GLU A 69 -6.78 6.59 15.86
N VAL A 70 -5.72 6.47 15.06
CA VAL A 70 -5.77 5.73 13.78
C VAL A 70 -6.06 4.25 14.00
N ALA A 71 -5.44 3.64 15.02
CA ALA A 71 -5.69 2.25 15.39
C ALA A 71 -7.15 2.02 15.79
N ARG A 72 -7.71 2.88 16.64
CA ARG A 72 -9.11 2.81 17.06
C ARG A 72 -10.06 3.04 15.90
N ALA A 73 -9.82 4.03 15.07
CA ALA A 73 -10.66 4.32 13.90
C ALA A 73 -10.72 3.13 12.93
N LEU A 74 -9.61 2.43 12.70
CA LEU A 74 -9.59 1.22 11.88
C LEU A 74 -10.33 0.05 12.53
N ALA A 75 -10.19 -0.12 13.84
CA ALA A 75 -10.92 -1.16 14.57
C ALA A 75 -12.43 -0.89 14.63
N ASP A 76 -12.84 0.36 14.81
CA ASP A 76 -14.24 0.79 14.78
C ASP A 76 -14.84 0.55 13.37
N ALA A 77 -14.10 0.95 12.32
CA ALA A 77 -14.51 0.71 10.94
C ALA A 77 -14.65 -0.79 10.61
N TRP A 78 -13.73 -1.62 11.12
CA TRP A 78 -13.85 -3.08 10.97
C TRP A 78 -15.07 -3.62 11.72
N ARG A 79 -15.27 -3.22 12.98
CA ARG A 79 -16.41 -3.66 13.80
C ARG A 79 -17.76 -3.29 13.16
N ALA A 80 -17.84 -2.18 12.44
CA ALA A 80 -19.04 -1.78 11.71
C ALA A 80 -19.41 -2.77 10.56
N ILE A 81 -18.40 -3.36 9.91
CA ILE A 81 -18.60 -4.26 8.75
C ILE A 81 -18.44 -5.75 9.10
N ALA A 82 -17.88 -6.08 10.26
CA ALA A 82 -17.62 -7.44 10.70
C ALA A 82 -18.88 -8.34 10.70
N PRO A 83 -20.09 -7.88 11.08
CA PRO A 83 -21.30 -8.71 10.97
C PRO A 83 -21.64 -9.11 9.53
N VAL A 84 -21.37 -8.24 8.55
CA VAL A 84 -21.60 -8.54 7.13
C VAL A 84 -20.58 -9.56 6.63
N VAL A 85 -19.32 -9.44 7.07
CA VAL A 85 -18.24 -10.38 6.77
C VAL A 85 -18.51 -11.76 7.35
N ALA A 86 -18.94 -11.84 8.62
CA ALA A 86 -19.29 -13.09 9.28
C ALA A 86 -20.48 -13.78 8.58
N ALA A 87 -21.52 -13.03 8.22
CA ALA A 87 -22.65 -13.56 7.45
C ALA A 87 -22.27 -14.08 6.04
N ALA A 88 -21.13 -13.62 5.49
CA ALA A 88 -20.58 -14.14 4.25
C ALA A 88 -19.80 -15.46 4.42
N GLY A 89 -19.66 -15.97 5.65
CA GLY A 89 -19.02 -17.26 5.96
C GLY A 89 -17.53 -17.19 6.20
N ALA A 90 -17.01 -16.04 6.65
CA ALA A 90 -15.59 -15.87 6.92
C ALA A 90 -15.35 -15.66 8.42
N ASP A 91 -14.98 -16.75 9.09
CA ASP A 91 -14.85 -16.82 10.55
C ASP A 91 -13.41 -16.55 11.05
N ASP A 92 -12.41 -16.58 10.16
CA ASP A 92 -11.04 -16.25 10.51
C ASP A 92 -10.85 -14.73 10.72
N PRO A 93 -9.89 -14.28 11.55
CA PRO A 93 -9.64 -12.86 11.75
C PRO A 93 -9.08 -12.19 10.48
N PRO A 94 -9.28 -10.88 10.29
CA PRO A 94 -8.66 -10.16 9.18
C PRO A 94 -7.13 -10.09 9.35
N SER A 95 -6.43 -9.99 8.23
CA SER A 95 -4.99 -9.71 8.25
C SER A 95 -4.73 -8.25 8.59
N VAL A 96 -3.72 -7.99 9.44
CA VAL A 96 -3.27 -6.64 9.81
C VAL A 96 -1.81 -6.47 9.42
N ALA A 97 -1.50 -5.44 8.63
CA ALA A 97 -0.14 -5.17 8.15
C ALA A 97 0.09 -3.69 7.88
N TRP A 98 1.34 -3.25 8.02
CA TRP A 98 1.78 -1.96 7.51
C TRP A 98 2.19 -2.08 6.05
N ARG A 99 1.73 -1.16 5.20
CA ARG A 99 2.09 -1.10 3.78
C ARG A 99 2.86 0.19 3.50
N GLY A 100 4.05 0.06 2.91
CA GLY A 100 4.87 1.20 2.49
C GLY A 100 4.20 2.01 1.39
N ARG A 101 4.26 3.34 1.50
CA ARG A 101 3.70 4.31 0.56
C ARG A 101 4.65 5.52 0.46
N PRO A 102 4.55 6.34 -0.61
CA PRO A 102 5.25 7.63 -0.62
C PRO A 102 4.91 8.43 0.64
N GLY A 103 5.93 8.81 1.41
CA GLY A 103 5.77 9.55 2.66
C GLY A 103 5.65 8.73 3.95
N GLY A 104 5.61 7.39 3.90
CA GLY A 104 5.60 6.56 5.11
C GLY A 104 4.90 5.21 4.95
N HIS A 105 4.07 4.86 5.93
CA HIS A 105 3.36 3.59 5.98
C HIS A 105 1.89 3.81 6.34
N ALA A 106 0.99 3.07 5.69
CA ALA A 106 -0.41 3.00 6.09
C ALA A 106 -0.66 1.67 6.82
N LEU A 107 -1.37 1.73 7.94
CA LEU A 107 -1.88 0.54 8.60
C LEU A 107 -3.08 0.02 7.80
N VAL A 108 -3.06 -1.27 7.47
CA VAL A 108 -4.06 -1.92 6.63
C VAL A 108 -4.65 -3.11 7.35
N VAL A 109 -5.99 -3.16 7.38
CA VAL A 109 -6.79 -4.32 7.78
C VAL A 109 -7.43 -4.89 6.52
N GLN A 110 -7.12 -6.14 6.18
CA GLN A 110 -7.59 -6.76 4.95
C GLN A 110 -8.22 -8.11 5.21
N LYS A 111 -9.37 -8.34 4.59
CA LYS A 111 -10.09 -9.61 4.61
C LYS A 111 -10.42 -10.07 3.20
N ALA A 112 -10.11 -11.33 2.90
CA ALA A 112 -10.59 -12.00 1.70
C ALA A 112 -11.75 -12.93 2.06
N LEU A 113 -12.79 -12.92 1.24
CA LEU A 113 -13.96 -13.80 1.34
C LEU A 113 -13.90 -14.73 0.13
N PRO A 114 -13.28 -15.92 0.26
CA PRO A 114 -13.17 -16.86 -0.84
C PRO A 114 -14.53 -17.46 -1.21
N GLY A 115 -14.69 -17.87 -2.45
CA GLY A 115 -15.87 -18.64 -2.88
C GLY A 115 -17.18 -17.84 -2.95
N THR A 116 -17.14 -16.50 -2.87
CA THR A 116 -18.33 -15.68 -3.04
C THR A 116 -18.78 -15.59 -4.50
N GLY A 117 -17.87 -15.68 -5.48
CA GLY A 117 -18.20 -15.34 -6.86
C GLY A 117 -18.66 -13.88 -7.02
N LEU A 118 -18.94 -13.45 -8.25
CA LEU A 118 -19.26 -12.06 -8.56
C LEU A 118 -20.59 -11.59 -7.97
N GLU A 119 -21.65 -12.40 -8.06
CA GLU A 119 -22.99 -12.01 -7.59
C GLU A 119 -23.05 -11.85 -6.07
N ARG A 120 -22.64 -12.89 -5.33
CA ARG A 120 -22.61 -12.82 -3.86
C ARG A 120 -21.62 -11.76 -3.39
N GLY A 121 -20.47 -11.63 -4.06
CA GLY A 121 -19.50 -10.58 -3.75
C GLY A 121 -20.08 -9.18 -3.90
N THR A 122 -20.83 -8.94 -4.98
CA THR A 122 -21.54 -7.67 -5.19
C THR A 122 -22.60 -7.43 -4.12
N ALA A 123 -23.33 -8.48 -3.69
CA ALA A 123 -24.28 -8.38 -2.58
C ALA A 123 -23.61 -8.05 -1.24
N VAL A 124 -22.43 -8.61 -0.97
CA VAL A 124 -21.60 -8.25 0.19
C VAL A 124 -21.19 -6.78 0.11
N LEU A 125 -20.65 -6.32 -1.02
CA LEU A 125 -20.26 -4.92 -1.19
C LEU A 125 -21.44 -3.95 -1.00
N ARG A 126 -22.63 -4.31 -1.51
CA ARG A 126 -23.86 -3.53 -1.28
C ARG A 126 -24.23 -3.46 0.20
N SER A 127 -24.11 -4.57 0.93
CA SER A 127 -24.41 -4.63 2.36
C SER A 127 -23.41 -3.80 3.19
N VAL A 128 -22.12 -3.86 2.82
CA VAL A 128 -21.07 -3.01 3.39
C VAL A 128 -21.36 -1.53 3.12
N ALA A 129 -21.71 -1.18 1.88
CA ALA A 129 -22.08 0.19 1.52
C ALA A 129 -23.27 0.70 2.35
N GLY A 130 -24.29 -0.12 2.57
CA GLY A 130 -25.44 0.23 3.41
C GLY A 130 -25.05 0.52 4.87
N ARG A 131 -24.16 -0.28 5.45
CA ARG A 131 -23.63 -0.05 6.82
C ARG A 131 -22.84 1.25 6.90
N LEU A 132 -21.82 1.39 6.05
CA LEU A 132 -20.95 2.57 6.05
C LEU A 132 -21.70 3.86 5.71
N GLY A 133 -22.68 3.78 4.81
CA GLY A 133 -23.55 4.91 4.48
C GLY A 133 -24.41 5.36 5.66
N GLY A 134 -24.90 4.42 6.48
CA GLY A 134 -25.58 4.73 7.74
C GLY A 134 -24.68 5.46 8.75
N ASP A 135 -23.38 5.17 8.71
CA ASP A 135 -22.36 5.81 9.55
C ASP A 135 -21.78 7.10 8.93
N GLY A 136 -22.37 7.59 7.83
CA GLY A 136 -21.99 8.87 7.21
C GLY A 136 -20.73 8.81 6.34
N TRP A 137 -20.25 7.63 5.94
CA TRP A 137 -19.12 7.51 5.03
C TRP A 137 -19.45 8.02 3.62
N LEU A 138 -18.46 8.62 2.96
CA LEU A 138 -18.58 9.00 1.56
C LEU A 138 -18.37 7.77 0.67
N LEU A 139 -19.43 7.33 -0.02
CA LEU A 139 -19.42 6.13 -0.86
C LEU A 139 -19.20 6.47 -2.33
N ARG A 140 -18.40 5.66 -3.00
CA ARG A 140 -18.12 5.72 -4.45
C ARG A 140 -18.14 4.30 -5.04
N PRO A 141 -19.33 3.74 -5.30
CA PRO A 141 -19.45 2.49 -6.03
C PRO A 141 -19.01 2.69 -7.48
N SER A 142 -18.33 1.70 -8.04
CA SER A 142 -17.89 1.68 -9.43
C SER A 142 -17.70 0.25 -9.92
N SER A 143 -17.30 0.10 -11.18
CA SER A 143 -16.91 -1.19 -11.74
C SER A 143 -15.61 -1.07 -12.55
N ARG A 144 -14.89 -2.17 -12.67
CA ARG A 144 -13.74 -2.33 -13.56
C ARG A 144 -13.93 -3.61 -14.36
N GLY A 145 -14.44 -3.48 -15.59
CA GLY A 145 -14.95 -4.63 -16.33
C GLY A 145 -16.10 -5.26 -15.56
N GLU A 146 -16.02 -6.57 -15.30
CA GLU A 146 -17.03 -7.32 -14.54
C GLU A 146 -16.85 -7.25 -13.01
N VAL A 147 -15.75 -6.66 -12.54
CA VAL A 147 -15.45 -6.55 -11.10
C VAL A 147 -16.21 -5.36 -10.52
N ALA A 148 -17.11 -5.61 -9.57
CA ALA A 148 -17.72 -4.55 -8.78
C ALA A 148 -16.71 -4.02 -7.74
N VAL A 149 -16.60 -2.70 -7.64
CA VAL A 149 -15.68 -2.01 -6.73
C VAL A 149 -16.46 -1.06 -5.85
N LEU A 150 -16.15 -1.06 -4.56
CA LEU A 150 -16.63 -0.07 -3.61
C LEU A 150 -15.42 0.69 -3.05
N ALA A 151 -15.32 1.98 -3.34
CA ALA A 151 -14.47 2.87 -2.56
C ALA A 151 -15.34 3.61 -1.55
N ALA A 152 -14.88 3.70 -0.30
CA ALA A 152 -15.55 4.49 0.74
C ALA A 152 -14.50 5.23 1.57
N ARG A 153 -14.84 6.44 2.02
CA ARG A 153 -13.98 7.27 2.86
C ARG A 153 -14.72 7.72 4.11
N GLY A 154 -14.16 7.38 5.26
CA GLY A 154 -14.55 7.88 6.57
C GLY A 154 -13.61 8.99 7.06
N PRO A 155 -13.75 9.42 8.33
CA PRO A 155 -12.95 10.51 8.89
C PRO A 155 -11.44 10.22 8.96
N ALA A 156 -11.07 9.00 9.33
CA ALA A 156 -9.68 8.60 9.56
C ALA A 156 -9.30 7.25 8.89
N ALA A 157 -10.18 6.72 8.04
CA ALA A 157 -9.96 5.46 7.33
C ALA A 157 -10.61 5.48 5.95
N GLU A 158 -10.04 4.72 5.04
CA GLU A 158 -10.61 4.44 3.72
C GLU A 158 -10.89 2.94 3.61
N LEU A 159 -12.00 2.59 2.95
CA LEU A 159 -12.32 1.22 2.59
C LEU A 159 -12.28 1.07 1.06
N ARG A 160 -11.68 -0.02 0.60
CA ARG A 160 -11.78 -0.50 -0.76
C ARG A 160 -12.23 -1.95 -0.77
N GLY A 161 -13.39 -2.20 -1.38
CA GLY A 161 -13.93 -3.52 -1.63
C GLY A 161 -13.86 -3.87 -3.12
N GLU A 162 -13.46 -5.08 -3.46
CA GLU A 162 -13.46 -5.60 -4.83
C GLU A 162 -14.09 -6.99 -4.86
N ALA A 163 -15.14 -7.18 -5.66
CA ALA A 163 -15.80 -8.47 -5.84
C ALA A 163 -15.31 -9.11 -7.13
N GLY A 164 -14.37 -10.05 -6.99
CA GLY A 164 -13.80 -10.82 -8.11
C GLY A 164 -14.39 -12.22 -8.23
N PRO A 165 -14.03 -12.95 -9.31
CA PRO A 165 -14.54 -14.30 -9.57
C PRO A 165 -14.11 -15.32 -8.51
N GLY A 166 -12.91 -15.17 -7.93
CA GLY A 166 -12.40 -16.09 -6.90
C GLY A 166 -12.69 -15.66 -5.46
N ALA A 167 -12.73 -14.35 -5.19
CA ALA A 167 -12.90 -13.81 -3.86
C ALA A 167 -13.43 -12.37 -3.89
N THR A 168 -14.11 -11.99 -2.81
CA THR A 168 -14.35 -10.58 -2.49
C THR A 168 -13.31 -10.12 -1.48
N VAL A 169 -12.56 -9.06 -1.80
CA VAL A 169 -11.51 -8.53 -0.93
C VAL A 169 -11.93 -7.19 -0.37
N LEU A 170 -11.92 -7.05 0.95
CA LEU A 170 -12.16 -5.81 1.67
C LEU A 170 -10.84 -5.33 2.28
N THR A 171 -10.46 -4.09 1.99
CA THR A 171 -9.25 -3.45 2.48
C THR A 171 -9.61 -2.16 3.17
N LEU A 172 -9.39 -2.09 4.49
CA LEU A 172 -9.40 -0.85 5.26
C LEU A 172 -7.97 -0.33 5.39
N ALA A 173 -7.78 0.96 5.16
CA ALA A 173 -6.48 1.61 5.28
C ALA A 173 -6.60 2.92 6.05
N GLY A 174 -5.68 3.13 7.00
CA GLY A 174 -5.50 4.41 7.68
C GLY A 174 -4.66 5.39 6.84
N PRO A 175 -4.41 6.61 7.35
CA PRO A 175 -3.53 7.57 6.70
C PRO A 175 -2.08 7.04 6.58
N VAL A 176 -1.33 7.61 5.65
CA VAL A 176 0.11 7.34 5.51
C VAL A 176 0.85 8.15 6.58
N LEU A 177 1.58 7.47 7.46
CA LEU A 177 2.31 8.07 8.56
C LEU A 177 3.81 7.71 8.51
N PRO A 178 4.72 8.63 8.84
CA PRO A 178 6.14 8.35 9.02
C PRO A 178 6.39 7.64 10.36
N VAL A 179 5.97 6.38 10.44
CA VAL A 179 6.15 5.51 11.64
C VAL A 179 7.40 4.66 11.53
N GLY A 180 8.16 4.56 12.62
CA GLY A 180 9.33 3.71 12.76
C GLY A 180 8.97 2.24 12.97
N ARG A 181 9.97 1.36 12.88
CA ARG A 181 9.76 -0.10 12.93
C ARG A 181 9.12 -0.59 14.23
N GLU A 182 9.53 -0.04 15.37
CA GLU A 182 9.04 -0.44 16.68
C GLU A 182 7.57 -0.06 16.89
N GLU A 183 7.19 1.17 16.54
CA GLU A 183 5.79 1.61 16.62
C GLU A 183 4.91 0.79 15.68
N ARG A 184 5.41 0.48 14.48
CA ARG A 184 4.69 -0.40 13.54
C ARG A 184 4.41 -1.77 14.14
N ALA A 185 5.39 -2.38 14.81
CA ALA A 185 5.23 -3.68 15.44
C ALA A 185 4.20 -3.64 16.59
N ARG A 186 4.33 -2.63 17.47
CA ARG A 186 3.41 -2.43 18.61
C ARG A 186 1.96 -2.23 18.17
N VAL A 187 1.71 -1.23 17.31
CA VAL A 187 0.36 -0.85 16.88
C VAL A 187 -0.29 -1.97 16.06
N ARG A 188 0.49 -2.71 15.26
CA ARG A 188 -0.05 -3.88 14.52
C ARG A 188 -0.61 -4.92 15.48
N GLU A 189 0.12 -5.22 16.56
CA GLU A 189 -0.28 -6.26 17.50
C GLU A 189 -1.44 -5.83 18.40
N GLU A 190 -1.43 -4.56 18.80
CA GLU A 190 -2.57 -3.93 19.49
C GLU A 190 -3.85 -4.03 18.66
N VAL A 191 -3.80 -3.62 17.38
CA VAL A 191 -4.97 -3.68 16.50
C VAL A 191 -5.44 -5.12 16.29
N ARG A 192 -4.52 -6.09 16.11
CA ARG A 192 -4.91 -7.51 16.01
C ARG A 192 -5.65 -8.02 17.24
N SER A 193 -5.34 -7.51 18.43
CA SER A 193 -6.04 -7.92 19.66
C SER A 193 -7.48 -7.43 19.75
N TRP A 194 -7.89 -6.48 18.88
CA TRP A 194 -9.22 -5.88 18.86
C TRP A 194 -10.14 -6.39 17.75
N LEU A 195 -9.61 -7.18 16.79
CA LEU A 195 -10.32 -7.65 15.60
C LEU A 195 -10.63 -9.14 15.69
#